data_AF-A0A960DZH6-F1
#
_entry.id   AF-A0A960DZH6-F1
#
_cell.length_a   1.000
_cell.length_b   1.000
_cell.length_c   1.000
_cell.angle_alpha   90.00
_cell.angle_beta   90.00
_cell.angle_gamma   90.00
#
_symmetry.space_group_name_H-M   'P 1'
#
loop_
_entity.id
_entity.type
_entity.pdbx_description
1 polymer ?
#
loop_
_entity_poly.entity_id
_entity_poly.type
_entity_poly.pdbx_seq_one_letter_code
_entity_poly.pdbx_strand_id
1 'polypeptide(L)' 'RMVDEDVYCIDILTQVAAVTKALHGVGLGLVEQHVNHCVLAAAADGDEEAAREKVAEATRAIERLIRS' A
#
# COMPACT_ATOMS: atom_id res chain seq x y z
N ARG A 1 9.14 4.98 -23.54
CA ARG A 1 8.80 4.07 -24.66
C ARG A 1 7.44 4.38 -25.26
N MET A 2 6.29 4.07 -24.61
CA MET A 2 4.98 4.27 -25.25
C MET A 2 4.67 5.74 -25.63
N VAL A 3 5.14 6.70 -24.83
CA VAL A 3 5.05 8.13 -25.17
C VAL A 3 5.95 8.48 -26.35
N ASP A 4 7.19 8.01 -26.34
CA ASP A 4 8.18 8.27 -27.41
C ASP A 4 7.82 7.59 -28.74
N GLU A 5 6.97 6.56 -28.68
CA GLU A 5 6.47 5.79 -29.83
C GLU A 5 5.10 6.29 -30.33
N ASP A 6 4.60 7.43 -29.83
CA ASP A 6 3.29 8.01 -30.19
C ASP A 6 2.12 7.00 -30.08
N VAL A 7 2.19 6.10 -29.08
CA VAL A 7 1.11 5.13 -28.84
C VAL A 7 -0.18 5.84 -28.47
N TYR A 8 -1.31 5.28 -28.89
CA TYR A 8 -2.63 5.85 -28.65
C TYR A 8 -2.86 6.13 -27.16
N CYS A 9 -3.31 7.34 -26.84
CA CYS A 9 -3.41 7.84 -25.47
C CYS A 9 -4.22 6.93 -24.54
N ILE A 10 -5.27 6.28 -25.04
CA ILE A 10 -6.11 5.37 -24.24
C ILE A 10 -5.34 4.11 -23.82
N ASP A 11 -4.42 3.63 -24.65
CA ASP A 11 -3.59 2.46 -24.32
C ASP A 11 -2.53 2.83 -23.26
N ILE A 12 -1.98 4.05 -23.34
CA ILE A 12 -1.10 4.59 -22.30
C ILE A 12 -1.85 4.68 -20.96
N LEU A 13 -3.06 5.25 -20.95
CA LEU A 13 -3.87 5.35 -19.73
C LEU A 13 -4.23 3.96 -19.17
N THR A 14 -4.50 2.98 -20.04
CA THR A 14 -4.73 1.59 -19.64
C THR A 14 -3.50 0.99 -18.96
N GLN A 15 -2.29 1.23 -19.51
CA GLN A 15 -1.05 0.76 -18.89
C GLN A 15 -0.79 1.46 -17.56
N VAL A 16 -1.01 2.78 -17.46
CA VAL A 16 -0.88 3.52 -16.21
C VAL A 16 -1.81 2.92 -15.15
N ALA A 17 -3.08 2.69 -15.48
CA ALA A 17 -4.03 2.05 -14.56
C ALA A 17 -3.58 0.66 -14.11
N ALA A 18 -3.01 -0.15 -15.01
CA ALA A 18 -2.47 -1.46 -14.69
C ALA A 18 -1.29 -1.37 -13.69
N VAL A 19 -0.37 -0.43 -13.90
CA VAL A 19 0.77 -0.20 -13.00
C VAL A 19 0.30 0.33 -11.65
N THR A 20 -0.65 1.27 -11.62
CA THR A 20 -1.24 1.77 -10.37
C THR A 20 -1.87 0.63 -9.56
N LYS A 21 -2.61 -0.27 -10.21
CA LYS A 21 -3.20 -1.45 -9.55
C LYS A 21 -2.13 -2.40 -9.02
N ALA A 22 -1.05 -2.62 -9.76
CA ALA A 22 0.07 -3.44 -9.28
C ALA A 22 0.74 -2.82 -8.04
N LEU A 23 0.95 -1.50 -8.05
CA LEU A 23 1.48 -0.76 -6.91
C LEU A 23 0.56 -0.81 -5.69
N HIS A 24 -0.76 -0.74 -5.88
CA HIS A 24 -1.74 -0.96 -4.81
C HIS A 24 -1.60 -2.35 -4.19
N GLY A 25 -1.40 -3.39 -5.01
CA GLY A 25 -1.14 -4.74 -4.53
C GLY A 25 0.14 -4.84 -3.68
N VAL A 26 1.23 -4.21 -4.13
CA VAL A 26 2.48 -4.12 -3.34
C VAL A 26 2.26 -3.39 -2.02
N GLY A 27 1.56 -2.24 -2.06
CA GLY A 27 1.23 -1.46 -0.86
C GLY A 27 0.44 -2.26 0.16
N LEU A 28 -0.55 -3.04 -0.27
CA LEU A 28 -1.32 -3.90 0.61
C LEU A 28 -0.45 -4.99 1.25
N GLY A 29 0.43 -5.63 0.47
CA GLY A 29 1.35 -6.65 1.00
C GLY A 29 2.31 -6.09 2.06
N LEU A 30 2.78 -4.86 1.89
CA LEU A 30 3.60 -4.19 2.90
C LEU A 30 2.83 -3.91 4.19
N VAL A 31 1.57 -3.50 4.10
CA VAL A 31 0.71 -3.29 5.26
C VAL A 31 0.45 -4.61 6.00
N GLU A 32 0.17 -5.69 5.26
CA GLU A 32 0.03 -7.03 5.85
C GLU A 32 1.29 -7.46 6.60
N GLN A 33 2.47 -7.26 6.02
CA GLN A 33 3.74 -7.56 6.66
C GLN A 33 3.99 -6.70 7.91
N HIS A 34 3.56 -5.43 7.89
CA HIS A 34 3.64 -4.54 9.05
C HIS A 34 2.75 -5.01 10.21
N VAL A 35 1.51 -5.42 9.92
CA VAL A 35 0.60 -5.95 10.94
C VAL A 35 1.17 -7.25 11.52
N ASN A 36 1.60 -8.18 10.67
CA ASN A 36 2.13 -9.47 11.13
C ASN A 36 3.44 -9.37 11.92
N HIS A 37 4.25 -8.32 11.69
CA HIS A 37 5.53 -8.16 12.37
C HIS A 37 5.46 -7.15 13.52
N CYS A 38 5.13 -5.89 13.22
CA CYS A 38 5.23 -4.81 14.19
C CYS A 38 4.06 -4.81 15.19
N VAL A 39 2.83 -5.02 14.71
CA VAL A 39 1.65 -5.03 15.58
C VAL A 39 1.64 -6.28 16.46
N LEU A 40 1.87 -7.46 15.86
CA LEU A 40 1.90 -8.72 16.63
C LEU A 40 3.06 -8.77 17.63
N ALA A 41 4.24 -8.22 17.31
CA ALA A 41 5.35 -8.14 18.27
C ALA A 41 4.99 -7.27 19.48
N ALA A 42 4.49 -6.04 19.25
CA ALA A 42 4.09 -5.15 20.34
C ALA A 42 2.98 -5.77 21.22
N ALA A 43 2.02 -6.46 20.59
CA ALA A 43 0.97 -7.18 21.32
C ALA A 43 1.53 -8.35 22.14
N ALA A 44 2.49 -9.11 21.62
CA ALA A 44 3.13 -10.22 22.32
C ALA A 44 3.97 -9.73 23.52
N ASP A 45 4.56 -8.54 23.43
CA ASP A 45 5.33 -7.90 24.51
C ASP A 45 4.43 -7.30 25.61
N GLY A 46 3.10 -7.34 25.45
CA GLY A 46 2.13 -6.79 26.40
C GLY A 46 2.02 -5.26 26.35
N ASP A 47 2.63 -4.61 25.36
CA ASP A 47 2.55 -3.16 25.15
C ASP A 47 1.34 -2.82 24.27
N GLU A 48 0.18 -2.75 24.93
CA GLU A 48 -1.10 -2.46 24.27
C GLU A 48 -1.12 -1.08 23.60
N GLU A 49 -0.42 -0.09 24.17
CA GLU A 49 -0.37 1.26 23.62
C GLU A 49 0.47 1.29 22.35
N ALA A 50 1.66 0.67 22.36
CA ALA A 50 2.48 0.53 21.16
C ALA A 50 1.76 -0.24 20.05
N ALA A 51 1.04 -1.33 20.39
CA ALA A 51 0.26 -2.08 19.42
C ALA A 51 -0.84 -1.21 18.78
N ARG A 52 -1.56 -0.40 19.57
CA ARG A 52 -2.57 0.54 19.07
C ARG A 52 -1.97 1.61 18.16
N GLU A 53 -0.81 2.16 18.52
CA GLU A 53 -0.12 3.15 17.69
C GLU A 53 0.22 2.57 16.31
N LYS A 54 0.74 1.33 16.27
CA LYS A 54 1.08 0.63 15.03
C LYS A 54 -0.14 0.30 14.18
N VAL A 55 -1.27 -0.06 14.81
CA VAL A 55 -2.55 -0.21 14.09
C VAL A 55 -2.97 1.12 13.46
N ALA A 56 -2.91 2.23 14.20
CA ALA A 56 -3.27 3.54 13.69
C ALA A 56 -2.35 4.00 12.54
N GLU A 57 -1.05 3.67 12.59
CA GLU A 57 -0.10 3.87 11.50
C GLU A 57 -0.53 3.13 10.23
N ALA A 58 -0.83 1.83 10.35
CA ALA A 58 -1.30 1.01 9.25
C ALA A 58 -2.62 1.52 8.65
N THR A 59 -3.60 1.91 9.47
CA THR A 59 -4.86 2.48 9.01
C THR A 59 -4.63 3.77 8.21
N ARG A 60 -3.79 4.69 8.71
CA ARG A 60 -3.44 5.92 7.97
C ARG A 60 -2.75 5.63 6.63
N ALA A 61 -1.93 4.59 6.56
CA ALA A 61 -1.29 4.18 5.30
C ALA A 61 -2.33 3.66 4.29
N ILE A 62 -3.26 2.80 4.73
CA ILE A 62 -4.36 2.29 3.90
C ILE A 62 -5.24 3.44 3.40
N GLU A 63 -5.60 4.41 4.25
CA GLU A 63 -6.42 5.53 3.83
C GLU A 63 -5.78 6.39 2.72
N ARG A 64 -4.44 6.51 2.72
CA ARG A 64 -3.70 7.19 1.64
C ARG A 64 -3.72 6.37 0.36
N LEU A 65 -3.62 5.04 0.48
CA LEU A 65 -3.65 4.11 -0.65
C LEU A 65 -5.01 4.06 -1.35
N ILE A 66 -6.11 4.23 -0.60
CA ILE A 66 -7.47 4.25 -1.15
C ILE A 66 -7.81 5.59 -1.81
N ARG A 67 -7.23 6.69 -1.31
CA ARG A 67 -7.50 8.05 -1.82
C ARG A 67 -6.64 8.46 -3.03
N SER A 68 -5.66 7.64 -3.41
CA SER A 68 -4.81 7.82 -4.60
C SER A 68 -5.44 7.23 -5.84
#